data_AF-A0A2Z3GWX7-F1
#
_entry.id   AF-A0A2Z3GWX7-F1
#
_cell.length_a   1.000
_cell.length_b   1.000
_cell.length_c   1.000
_cell.angle_alpha   90.00
_cell.angle_beta   90.00
_cell.angle_gamma   90.00
#
_symmetry.space_group_name_H-M   'P 1'
#
loop_
_entity.id
_entity.type
_entity.pdbx_description
1 polymer ?
#
loop_
_entity_poly.entity_id
_entity_poly.type
_entity_poly.pdbx_seq_one_letter_code
_entity_poly.pdbx_strand_id
1 'polypeptide(L)'
;MKKAKTAEPTITHDQAPDRTAWPECGHPVTADYANRRTVHTLAGITRLNRTIRRCHHVECGFHKRPYRPEAEGPFSLPRHEFGLDVVALIGRFR
;
A
#
# COMPACT_ATOMS: atom_id res chain seq x y z
N MET A 1 7.25 -23.64 -13.84
CA MET A 1 6.92 -22.20 -13.84
C MET A 1 8.21 -21.40 -13.74
N LYS A 2 8.55 -20.57 -14.73
CA LYS A 2 9.73 -19.69 -14.65
C LYS A 2 9.42 -18.58 -13.63
N LYS A 3 10.22 -18.47 -12.56
CA LYS A 3 10.15 -17.31 -11.65
C LYS A 3 10.48 -16.07 -12.48
N ALA A 4 9.56 -15.12 -12.59
CA ALA A 4 9.87 -13.81 -13.15
C ALA A 4 11.03 -13.22 -12.35
N LYS A 5 12.06 -12.70 -13.03
CA LYS A 5 13.12 -11.94 -12.36
C LYS A 5 12.46 -10.70 -11.77
N THR A 6 12.24 -10.69 -10.46
CA THR A 6 11.84 -9.48 -9.74
C THR A 6 12.99 -8.50 -9.87
N ALA A 7 12.79 -7.45 -10.65
CA ALA A 7 13.80 -6.42 -10.81
C ALA A 7 14.07 -5.73 -9.46
N GLU A 8 15.34 -5.38 -9.23
CA GLU A 8 15.78 -4.83 -7.96
C GLU A 8 15.15 -3.43 -7.78
N PRO A 9 14.52 -3.14 -6.63
CA PRO A 9 13.85 -1.87 -6.44
C PRO A 9 14.88 -0.75 -6.39
N THR A 10 14.65 0.27 -7.21
CA THR A 10 15.44 1.50 -7.23
C THR A 10 15.10 2.38 -6.02
N ILE A 11 13.84 2.36 -5.60
CA ILE A 11 13.32 3.19 -4.52
C ILE A 11 12.48 2.31 -3.58
N THR A 12 12.59 2.52 -2.26
CA THR A 12 11.75 1.86 -1.26
C THR A 12 11.03 2.90 -0.41
N HIS A 13 9.71 2.76 -0.27
CA HIS A 13 8.90 3.56 0.64
C HIS A 13 8.26 2.65 1.69
N ASP A 14 8.51 2.98 2.96
CA ASP A 14 7.80 2.39 4.10
C ASP A 14 6.58 3.26 4.43
N GLN A 15 5.41 2.62 4.46
CA GLN A 15 4.13 3.28 4.61
C GLN A 15 3.37 2.65 5.75
N ALA A 16 3.13 3.43 6.80
CA ALA A 16 2.23 3.08 7.88
C ALA A 16 0.98 3.95 7.80
N PRO A 17 -0.17 3.48 8.28
CA PRO A 17 -1.34 4.34 8.40
C PRO A 17 -1.04 5.47 9.39
N ASP A 18 -1.45 6.68 9.05
CA ASP A 18 -1.17 7.86 9.88
C ASP A 18 -1.91 7.79 11.23
N ARG A 19 -3.12 7.21 11.20
CA ARG A 19 -3.97 7.07 12.39
C ARG A 19 -3.58 5.88 13.26
N THR A 20 -3.24 6.15 14.51
CA THR A 20 -2.91 5.15 15.54
C THR A 20 -4.12 4.67 16.35
N ALA A 21 -5.27 5.33 16.21
CA ALA A 21 -6.55 4.91 16.77
C ALA A 21 -7.51 4.49 15.66
N TRP A 22 -8.34 3.48 15.94
CA TRP A 22 -9.32 2.99 14.98
C TRP A 22 -10.44 4.02 14.81
N PRO A 23 -10.81 4.41 13.57
CA PRO A 23 -11.80 5.47 13.36
C PRO A 23 -13.20 5.13 13.88
N GLU A 24 -13.56 3.85 13.97
CA GLU A 24 -14.91 3.42 14.35
C GLU A 24 -15.08 3.25 15.86
N CYS A 25 -14.09 2.68 16.55
CA CYS A 25 -14.19 2.39 17.98
C CYS A 25 -13.23 3.19 18.86
N GLY A 26 -12.38 4.05 18.27
CA GLY A 26 -11.41 4.88 18.99
C GLY A 26 -10.26 4.12 19.65
N HIS A 27 -10.29 2.78 19.68
CA HIS A 27 -9.24 1.99 20.32
C HIS A 27 -7.88 2.14 19.62
N PRO A 28 -6.78 2.17 20.39
CA PRO A 28 -5.45 2.16 19.81
C PRO A 28 -5.24 0.89 19.00
N VAL A 29 -4.66 1.03 17.83
CA VAL A 29 -4.34 -0.07 16.92
C VAL A 29 -2.85 -0.06 16.60
N THR A 30 -2.25 -1.24 16.74
CA THR A 30 -0.85 -1.48 16.43
C THR A 30 -0.71 -2.06 15.02
N ALA A 31 0.53 -2.13 14.54
CA ALA A 31 0.84 -2.88 13.33
C ALA A 31 0.49 -4.36 13.53
N ASP A 32 -0.24 -4.94 12.58
CA ASP A 32 -0.60 -6.36 12.59
C ASP A 32 0.37 -7.13 11.66
N TYR A 33 0.48 -6.72 10.40
CA TYR A 33 1.43 -7.30 9.44
C TYR A 33 1.88 -6.30 8.39
N ALA A 34 2.98 -6.60 7.70
CA ALA A 34 3.46 -5.81 6.57
C ALA A 34 3.23 -6.55 5.24
N ASN A 35 2.85 -5.81 4.20
CA ASN A 35 2.69 -6.32 2.85
C ASN A 35 3.57 -5.54 1.87
N ARG A 36 4.36 -6.25 1.07
CA ARG A 36 5.27 -5.65 0.08
C ARG A 36 4.66 -5.72 -1.32
N ARG A 37 4.80 -4.64 -2.08
CA ARG A 37 4.42 -4.60 -3.49
C ARG A 37 5.41 -3.78 -4.27
N THR A 38 5.66 -4.21 -5.50
CA THR A 38 6.50 -3.49 -6.44
C THR A 38 5.61 -2.80 -7.47
N VAL A 39 5.94 -1.55 -7.78
CA VAL A 39 5.25 -0.70 -8.76
C VAL A 39 6.29 -0.08 -9.68
N HIS A 40 6.04 -0.13 -10.98
CA HIS A 40 6.85 0.52 -12.00
C HIS A 40 6.40 1.96 -12.17
N THR A 41 7.23 2.89 -11.72
CA THR A 41 7.01 4.34 -11.83
C THR A 41 7.99 4.93 -12.85
N LEU A 42 7.78 6.17 -13.28
CA LEU A 42 8.71 6.89 -14.16
C LEU A 42 10.06 7.14 -13.48
N ALA A 43 10.09 7.20 -12.15
CA ALA A 43 11.32 7.28 -11.37
C ALA A 43 12.08 5.95 -11.26
N GLY A 44 11.51 4.85 -11.76
CA GLY A 44 12.08 3.51 -11.69
C GLY A 44 11.18 2.52 -10.95
N ILE A 45 11.78 1.43 -10.48
CA ILE A 45 11.07 0.35 -9.78
C ILE A 45 10.94 0.73 -8.31
N THR A 46 9.71 0.97 -7.88
CA THR A 46 9.39 1.43 -6.53
C THR A 46 8.81 0.29 -5.71
N ARG A 47 9.44 -0.04 -4.58
CA ARG A 47 8.92 -0.99 -3.59
C ARG A 47 8.14 -0.24 -2.51
N LEU A 48 6.90 -0.65 -2.30
CA LEU A 48 6.02 -0.17 -1.25
C LEU A 48 5.94 -1.23 -0.14
N ASN A 49 6.50 -0.92 1.02
CA ASN A 49 6.38 -1.70 2.24
C ASN A 49 5.21 -1.13 3.05
N ARG A 50 4.08 -1.83 3.06
CA ARG A 50 2.83 -1.33 3.66
C ARG A 50 2.59 -2.02 4.97
N THR A 51 2.63 -1.27 6.06
CA THR A 51 2.16 -1.73 7.36
C THR A 51 0.63 -1.71 7.35
N ILE A 52 0.03 -2.83 7.68
CA ILE A 52 -1.41 -2.99 7.82
C ILE A 52 -1.74 -2.99 9.31
N ARG A 53 -2.76 -2.21 9.68
CA ARG A 53 -3.32 -2.22 11.03
C ARG A 53 -4.69 -2.90 11.01
N ARG A 54 -5.05 -3.58 12.10
CA ARG A 54 -6.37 -4.19 12.29
C ARG A 54 -6.87 -3.89 13.68
N CYS A 55 -8.18 -3.71 13.80
CA CYS A 55 -8.82 -3.66 15.10
C CYS A 55 -9.00 -5.08 15.67
N HIS A 56 -8.50 -5.33 16.87
CA HIS A 56 -8.69 -6.61 17.58
C HIS A 56 -9.80 -6.53 18.65
N HIS A 57 -10.49 -5.39 18.76
CA HIS A 57 -11.64 -5.25 19.64
C HIS A 57 -12.83 -5.99 19.06
N VAL A 58 -13.39 -6.94 19.81
CA VAL A 58 -14.41 -7.88 19.32
C VAL A 58 -15.75 -7.19 19.05
N GLU A 59 -16.12 -6.20 19.86
CA GLU A 59 -17.38 -5.43 19.69
C GLU A 59 -17.30 -4.38 18.57
N CYS A 60 -16.14 -4.24 17.91
CA CYS A 60 -16.00 -3.32 16.79
C CYS A 60 -16.63 -3.92 15.54
N GLY A 61 -17.55 -3.20 14.88
CA GLY A 61 -18.13 -3.60 13.60
C GLY A 61 -17.11 -3.80 12.47
N PHE A 62 -15.86 -3.37 12.68
CA PHE A 62 -14.74 -3.50 11.76
C PHE A 62 -13.63 -4.41 12.32
N HIS A 63 -13.95 -5.27 13.29
CA HIS A 63 -13.04 -6.26 13.86
C HIS A 63 -12.30 -7.06 12.77
N LYS A 64 -10.97 -7.12 12.88
CA LYS A 64 -10.04 -7.78 11.94
C LYS A 64 -10.14 -7.32 10.48
N ARG A 65 -10.78 -6.19 10.19
CA ARG A 65 -10.73 -5.60 8.84
C ARG A 65 -9.37 -4.93 8.63
N PRO A 66 -8.69 -5.13 7.49
CA PRO A 66 -7.40 -4.49 7.21
C PRO A 66 -7.57 -3.01 6.89
N TYR A 67 -6.89 -2.16 7.67
CA TYR A 67 -6.70 -0.75 7.37
C TYR A 67 -5.37 -0.55 6.65
N ARG A 68 -5.46 -0.09 5.40
CA ARG A 68 -4.32 0.15 4.51
C ARG A 68 -3.82 1.59 4.66
N PRO A 69 -2.51 1.84 4.48
CA PRO A 69 -1.96 3.19 4.54
C PRO A 69 -2.55 4.06 3.43
N GLU A 70 -2.91 5.28 3.79
CA GLU A 70 -3.48 6.30 2.92
C GLU A 70 -2.48 6.72 1.84
N ALA A 71 -1.20 6.74 2.20
CA ALA A 71 -0.08 7.05 1.32
C ALA A 71 0.11 6.04 0.16
N GLU A 72 -0.54 4.86 0.16
CA GLU A 72 -0.47 3.93 -0.97
C GLU A 72 -1.18 4.48 -2.22
N GLY A 73 -2.33 5.16 -2.02
CA GLY A 73 -3.23 5.57 -3.11
C GLY A 73 -2.57 6.38 -4.23
N PRO A 74 -1.70 7.37 -3.93
CA PRO A 74 -1.00 8.15 -4.93
C PRO A 74 -0.02 7.37 -5.82
N PHE A 75 0.42 6.18 -5.42
CA PHE A 75 1.42 5.43 -6.19
C PHE A 75 0.81 4.67 -7.36
N SER A 76 -0.28 3.93 -7.16
CA SER A 76 -0.85 3.06 -8.19
C SER A 76 -2.28 2.62 -7.85
N LEU A 77 -3.05 2.29 -8.90
CA LEU A 77 -4.35 1.66 -8.73
C LEU A 77 -4.22 0.28 -8.04
N PRO A 78 -5.26 -0.20 -7.33
CA PRO A 78 -5.27 -1.53 -6.73
C PRO A 78 -4.96 -2.62 -7.77
N ARG A 79 -3.99 -3.49 -7.45
CA ARG A 79 -3.54 -4.63 -8.27
C ARG A 79 -2.82 -4.28 -9.59
N HIS A 80 -2.59 -3.01 -9.90
CA HIS A 80 -1.81 -2.63 -11.09
C HIS A 80 -0.30 -2.75 -10.87
N GLU A 81 0.46 -2.99 -11.93
CA GLU A 81 1.93 -3.03 -11.83
C GLU A 81 2.57 -1.67 -12.13
N PHE A 82 1.84 -0.78 -12.80
CA PHE A 82 2.33 0.56 -13.18
C PHE A 82 1.79 1.65 -12.25
N GLY A 83 2.64 2.64 -12.02
CA GLY A 83 2.32 3.82 -11.23
C GLY A 83 1.34 4.75 -11.92
N LEU A 84 0.66 5.59 -11.12
CA LEU A 84 -0.27 6.59 -11.66
C LEU A 84 0.44 7.62 -12.55
N ASP A 85 1.72 7.85 -12.33
CA ASP A 85 2.57 8.71 -13.16
C ASP A 85 2.74 8.16 -14.58
N VAL A 86 2.98 6.86 -14.72
CA VAL A 86 3.04 6.16 -16.02
C VAL A 86 1.67 6.22 -16.71
N VAL A 87 0.58 5.95 -15.98
CA VAL A 87 -0.78 6.01 -16.52
C VAL A 87 -1.12 7.42 -17.00
N ALA A 88 -0.80 8.44 -16.21
CA ALA A 88 -1.01 9.84 -16.57
C ALA A 88 -0.19 10.26 -17.80
N LEU A 89 1.07 9.80 -17.90
CA LEU A 89 1.91 10.05 -19.07
C LEU A 89 1.31 9.44 -20.34
N ILE A 90 0.84 8.20 -20.29
CA ILE A 90 0.16 7.56 -21.43
C ILE A 90 -1.08 8.36 -21.84
N GLY A 91 -1.87 8.81 -20.86
CA GLY A 91 -3.05 9.64 -21.12
C GLY A 91 -2.72 10.97 -21.78
N ARG A 92 -1.55 11.56 -21.49
CA ARG A 92 -1.08 12.80 -22.14
C ARG A 92 -0.66 12.61 -23.60
N PHE A 93 -0.34 11.39 -24.01
CA PHE A 93 0.07 11.06 -25.39
C PHE A 93 -1.08 10.59 -26.28
N ARG A 94 -2.33 10.66 -25.82
CA ARG A 94 -3.54 10.34 -26.58
C ARG A 94 -4.46 11.55 -26.68
#